data_AF-A0A1Z9F9S9-F1
#
_entry.id   AF-A0A1Z9F9S9-F1
#
_cell.length_a   1.000
_cell.length_b   1.000
_cell.length_c   1.000
_cell.angle_alpha   90.00
_cell.angle_beta   90.00
_cell.angle_gamma   90.00
#
_symmetry.space_group_name_H-M   'P 1'
#
loop_
_entity.id
_entity.type
_entity.pdbx_description
1 polymer ?
#
loop_
_entity_poly.entity_id
_entity_poly.type
_entity_poly.pdbx_seq_one_letter_code
_entity_poly.pdbx_strand_id
1 'polypeptide(L)'
;MSKRIILIVVALFILAACGSSGKPESFIDQPGPLQTEYSELADVLLQSGEDLNGVPLVQRNFIEGCMKGGQDGSESLISLANSCGCSYKALVAFVREVTISDIEAFKAFEAFDKQLKDQDGFANLDTRVKDIFSSCQS
;
A
#
# COMPACT_ATOMS: atom_id res chain seq x y z
N MET A 1 18.80 11.02 -11.59
CA MET A 1 17.82 10.31 -10.75
C MET A 1 16.63 9.98 -11.61
N SER A 2 16.37 8.70 -11.82
CA SER A 2 15.36 8.23 -12.77
C SER A 2 13.96 8.70 -12.33
N LYS A 3 13.18 9.26 -13.26
CA LYS A 3 11.79 9.73 -13.05
C LYS A 3 10.82 8.64 -12.52
N ARG A 4 11.31 7.41 -12.35
CA ARG A 4 10.61 6.22 -11.84
C ARG A 4 10.24 6.31 -10.35
N ILE A 5 11.06 7.00 -9.55
CA ILE A 5 10.89 7.03 -8.07
C ILE A 5 9.74 7.97 -7.64
N ILE A 6 9.43 8.99 -8.45
CA ILE A 6 8.50 10.06 -8.07
C ILE A 6 7.03 9.68 -8.35
N LEU A 7 6.76 8.75 -9.27
CA LEU A 7 5.39 8.45 -9.71
C LEU A 7 4.63 7.49 -8.79
N ILE A 8 5.30 6.73 -7.93
CA ILE A 8 4.64 5.76 -7.03
C ILE A 8 4.04 6.46 -5.77
N VAL A 9 4.35 7.74 -5.55
CA VAL A 9 4.22 8.38 -4.22
C VAL A 9 3.05 9.37 -4.12
N VAL A 10 2.03 9.23 -4.98
CA VAL A 10 0.75 9.89 -4.71
C VAL A 10 -0.34 8.82 -4.61
N ALA A 11 -0.06 7.79 -3.82
CA ALA A 11 -1.11 7.01 -3.20
C ALA A 11 -1.80 7.93 -2.17
N LEU A 12 -2.78 8.69 -2.65
CA LEU A 12 -3.83 9.19 -1.79
C LEU A 12 -4.50 7.96 -1.17
N PHE A 13 -3.99 7.50 -0.02
CA PHE A 13 -4.78 6.74 0.94
C PHE A 13 -5.83 7.72 1.42
N ILE A 14 -6.93 7.76 0.67
CA ILE A 14 -8.15 8.41 1.07
C ILE A 14 -8.67 7.58 2.24
N LEU A 15 -8.16 7.87 3.43
CA LEU A 15 -8.80 7.50 4.71
C LEU A 15 -10.12 8.28 4.89
N ALA A 16 -10.72 8.84 3.82
CA ALA A 16 -12.05 9.41 3.89
C ALA A 16 -13.04 8.27 4.01
N ALA A 17 -13.35 7.96 5.27
CA ALA A 17 -14.52 7.22 5.67
C ALA A 17 -15.75 7.81 4.96
N CYS A 18 -16.24 7.11 3.94
CA CYS A 18 -17.57 7.30 3.39
C CYS A 18 -18.38 6.03 3.72
N GLY A 19 -18.58 5.77 5.02
CA GLY A 19 -19.26 4.60 5.54
C GLY A 19 -19.19 4.58 7.05
N SER A 20 -20.29 4.17 7.70
CA SER A 20 -20.59 4.21 9.14
C SER A 20 -19.57 3.54 10.09
N SER A 21 -18.43 3.03 9.60
CA SER A 21 -17.57 2.09 10.32
C SER A 21 -16.29 2.71 10.92
N GLY A 22 -16.12 4.04 10.81
CA GLY A 22 -14.98 4.73 11.40
C GLY A 22 -13.65 4.46 10.68
N LYS A 23 -12.57 5.06 11.19
CA LYS A 23 -11.22 4.87 10.67
C LYS A 23 -10.69 3.49 11.12
N PRO A 24 -9.99 2.72 10.27
CA PRO A 24 -9.37 1.47 10.71
C PRO A 24 -8.33 1.74 11.82
N GLU A 25 -8.26 0.84 12.80
CA GLU A 25 -7.32 0.86 13.92
C GLU A 25 -6.31 -0.29 13.87
N SER A 26 -6.50 -1.25 12.95
CA SER A 26 -5.61 -2.39 12.72
C SER A 26 -5.49 -2.78 11.24
N PHE A 27 -4.54 -3.67 10.93
CA PHE A 27 -4.37 -4.22 9.58
C PHE A 27 -5.48 -5.16 9.11
N ILE A 28 -6.34 -5.64 9.99
CA ILE A 28 -7.41 -6.61 9.67
C ILE A 28 -8.81 -5.99 9.68
N ASP A 29 -8.90 -4.69 9.98
CA ASP A 29 -10.17 -4.02 10.17
C ASP A 29 -10.93 -3.86 8.86
N GLN A 30 -12.26 -3.91 9.00
CA GLN A 30 -13.22 -3.62 7.94
C GLN A 30 -12.99 -4.49 6.67
N PRO A 31 -12.94 -5.82 6.82
CA PRO A 31 -12.79 -6.74 5.69
C PRO A 31 -13.97 -6.57 4.72
N GLY A 32 -13.72 -6.83 3.46
CA GLY A 32 -14.66 -6.58 2.38
C GLY A 32 -14.00 -6.76 1.02
N PRO A 33 -14.76 -6.65 -0.07
CA PRO A 33 -14.29 -7.03 -1.38
C PRO A 33 -13.20 -6.10 -1.91
N LEU A 34 -12.19 -6.66 -2.57
CA LEU A 34 -11.29 -5.93 -3.44
C LEU A 34 -12.12 -5.19 -4.51
N GLN A 35 -11.69 -3.99 -4.89
CA GLN A 35 -12.38 -3.19 -5.89
C GLN A 35 -12.50 -3.97 -7.21
N THR A 36 -13.68 -3.94 -7.83
CA THR A 36 -14.03 -4.80 -8.98
C THR A 36 -13.09 -4.63 -10.16
N GLU A 37 -12.59 -3.42 -10.40
CA GLU A 37 -11.61 -3.10 -11.44
C GLU A 37 -10.25 -3.81 -11.26
N TYR A 38 -9.96 -4.33 -10.07
CA TYR A 38 -8.73 -5.06 -9.76
C TYR A 38 -8.93 -6.57 -9.63
N SER A 39 -10.15 -7.07 -9.86
CA SER A 39 -10.48 -8.49 -9.70
C SER A 39 -9.64 -9.43 -10.58
N GLU A 40 -9.29 -9.02 -11.81
CA GLU A 40 -8.43 -9.81 -12.71
C GLU A 40 -6.96 -9.84 -12.27
N LEU A 41 -6.54 -8.90 -11.42
CA LEU A 41 -5.18 -8.78 -10.89
C LEU A 41 -5.07 -9.28 -9.43
N ALA A 42 -6.17 -9.81 -8.90
CA ALA A 42 -6.34 -10.34 -7.55
C ALA A 42 -5.14 -11.14 -7.03
N ASP A 43 -4.78 -12.20 -7.74
CA ASP A 43 -3.74 -13.15 -7.33
C ASP A 43 -2.39 -12.45 -7.15
N VAL A 44 -2.14 -11.43 -7.97
CA VAL A 44 -0.90 -10.65 -7.96
C VAL A 44 -0.95 -9.56 -6.88
N LEU A 45 -2.06 -8.85 -6.75
CA LEU A 45 -2.23 -7.76 -5.78
C LEU A 45 -2.25 -8.25 -4.33
N LEU A 46 -2.84 -9.42 -4.09
CA LEU A 46 -2.95 -10.00 -2.75
C LEU A 46 -1.77 -10.92 -2.40
N GLN A 47 -0.87 -11.19 -3.34
CA GLN A 47 0.41 -11.90 -3.14
C GLN A 47 0.32 -13.28 -2.47
N SER A 48 -0.86 -13.89 -2.35
CA SER A 48 -1.08 -15.27 -1.86
C SER A 48 -2.55 -15.56 -1.54
N GLY A 49 -3.37 -16.01 -2.51
CA GLY A 49 -4.60 -16.79 -2.28
C GLY A 49 -5.63 -16.25 -1.25
N GLU A 50 -5.59 -14.96 -0.94
CA GLU A 50 -6.50 -14.33 0.02
C GLU A 50 -7.92 -14.30 -0.55
N ASP A 51 -8.92 -14.39 0.33
CA ASP A 51 -10.31 -14.22 -0.09
C ASP A 51 -10.51 -12.80 -0.60
N LEU A 52 -10.82 -12.69 -1.90
CA LEU A 52 -11.11 -11.43 -2.56
C LEU A 52 -12.25 -10.66 -1.93
N ASN A 53 -13.13 -11.32 -1.16
CA ASN A 53 -14.25 -10.71 -0.45
C ASN A 53 -13.91 -10.31 1.00
N GLY A 54 -12.73 -10.68 1.49
CA GLY A 54 -12.30 -10.51 2.88
C GLY A 54 -11.08 -9.61 3.05
N VAL A 55 -10.69 -8.85 2.02
CA VAL A 55 -9.48 -8.01 2.03
C VAL A 55 -9.64 -6.87 3.05
N PRO A 56 -8.72 -6.64 3.99
CA PRO A 56 -8.81 -5.52 4.93
C PRO A 56 -8.82 -4.14 4.26
N LEU A 57 -9.50 -3.16 4.87
CA LEU A 57 -9.64 -1.83 4.27
C LEU A 57 -8.30 -1.15 3.98
N VAL A 58 -7.32 -1.30 4.87
CA VAL A 58 -5.99 -0.69 4.74
C VAL A 58 -5.26 -1.21 3.50
N GLN A 59 -5.37 -2.52 3.22
CA GLN A 59 -4.80 -3.16 2.04
C GLN A 59 -5.51 -2.70 0.77
N ARG A 60 -6.85 -2.67 0.77
CA ARG A 60 -7.63 -2.15 -0.36
C ARG A 60 -7.27 -0.70 -0.71
N ASN A 61 -7.11 0.15 0.30
CA ASN A 61 -6.72 1.54 0.12
C ASN A 61 -5.27 1.69 -0.39
N PHE A 62 -4.35 0.83 0.09
CA PHE A 62 -2.97 0.78 -0.44
C PHE A 62 -2.99 0.44 -1.93
N ILE A 63 -3.68 -0.64 -2.29
CA ILE A 63 -3.76 -1.14 -3.65
C ILE A 63 -4.33 -0.06 -4.56
N GLU A 64 -5.46 0.54 -4.18
CA GLU A 64 -6.10 1.59 -4.97
C GLU A 64 -5.18 2.80 -5.17
N GLY A 65 -4.55 3.29 -4.12
CA GLY A 65 -3.62 4.41 -4.20
C GLY A 65 -2.40 4.10 -5.08
N CYS A 66 -1.81 2.92 -4.90
CA CYS A 66 -0.64 2.48 -5.65
C CYS A 66 -0.96 2.28 -7.14
N MET A 67 -2.06 1.59 -7.46
CA MET A 67 -2.48 1.34 -8.84
C MET A 67 -2.84 2.64 -9.56
N LYS A 68 -3.57 3.57 -8.91
CA LYS A 68 -3.90 4.87 -9.51
C LYS A 68 -2.67 5.75 -9.73
N GLY A 69 -1.73 5.77 -8.79
CA GLY A 69 -0.49 6.56 -8.92
C GLY A 69 0.46 6.01 -9.99
N GLY A 70 0.54 4.69 -10.14
CA GLY A 70 1.43 4.05 -11.11
C GLY A 70 0.90 3.94 -12.53
N GLN A 71 -0.41 4.13 -12.76
CA GLN A 71 -1.05 3.97 -14.07
C GLN A 71 -0.56 4.97 -15.14
N ASP A 72 0.03 6.10 -14.74
CA ASP A 72 0.64 7.07 -15.65
C ASP A 72 2.04 6.65 -16.14
N GLY A 73 2.55 5.50 -15.68
CA GLY A 73 3.83 4.92 -16.06
C GLY A 73 3.80 4.11 -17.36
N SER A 74 4.96 3.83 -17.93
CA SER A 74 5.14 2.95 -19.09
C SER A 74 5.16 1.45 -18.75
N GLU A 75 4.80 1.09 -17.51
CA GLU A 75 4.87 -0.29 -17.01
C GLU A 75 3.60 -1.07 -17.38
N SER A 76 3.74 -2.40 -17.49
CA SER A 76 2.56 -3.25 -17.68
C SER A 76 1.69 -3.22 -16.42
N LEU A 77 0.36 -3.29 -16.57
CA LEU A 77 -0.56 -3.33 -15.43
C LEU A 77 -0.26 -4.48 -14.46
N ILE A 78 0.23 -5.61 -14.97
CA ILE A 78 0.61 -6.77 -14.16
C ILE A 78 1.88 -6.48 -13.35
N SER A 79 2.89 -5.84 -13.95
CA SER A 79 4.12 -5.42 -13.25
C SER A 79 3.82 -4.40 -12.15
N LEU A 80 2.92 -3.45 -12.43
CA LEU A 80 2.46 -2.47 -11.45
C LEU A 80 1.71 -3.17 -10.30
N ALA A 81 0.76 -4.06 -10.61
CA ALA A 81 0.05 -4.85 -9.61
C ALA A 81 0.98 -5.67 -8.72
N ASN A 82 2.00 -6.30 -9.30
CA ASN A 82 2.99 -7.06 -8.56
C ASN A 82 3.79 -6.15 -7.61
N SER A 83 4.22 -4.99 -8.11
CA SER A 83 4.93 -4.00 -7.32
C SER A 83 4.09 -3.49 -6.15
N CYS A 84 2.80 -3.22 -6.38
CA CYS A 84 1.86 -2.76 -5.35
C CYS A 84 1.63 -3.83 -4.27
N GLY A 85 1.33 -5.06 -4.66
CA GLY A 85 1.12 -6.16 -3.72
C GLY A 85 2.37 -6.47 -2.90
N CYS A 86 3.53 -6.57 -3.56
CA CYS A 86 4.82 -6.77 -2.91
C CYS A 86 5.11 -5.66 -1.89
N SER A 87 4.94 -4.39 -2.29
CA SER A 87 5.25 -3.24 -1.43
C SER A 87 4.37 -3.22 -0.19
N TYR A 88 3.07 -3.48 -0.32
CA TYR A 88 2.19 -3.57 0.85
C TYR A 88 2.64 -4.64 1.83
N LYS A 89 2.84 -5.87 1.36
CA LYS A 89 3.20 -7.02 2.18
C LYS A 89 4.55 -6.81 2.88
N ALA A 90 5.53 -6.29 2.15
CA ALA A 90 6.85 -5.99 2.69
C ALA A 90 6.83 -4.86 3.72
N LEU A 91 6.04 -3.79 3.50
CA LEU A 91 5.89 -2.72 4.48
C LEU A 91 5.23 -3.21 5.77
N VAL A 92 4.13 -3.97 5.68
CA VAL A 92 3.44 -4.55 6.84
C VAL A 92 4.39 -5.47 7.62
N ALA A 93 5.15 -6.33 6.92
CA ALA A 93 6.14 -7.19 7.54
C ALA A 93 7.22 -6.37 8.27
N PHE A 94 7.75 -5.33 7.61
CA PHE A 94 8.77 -4.46 8.18
C PHE A 94 8.30 -3.75 9.45
N VAL A 95 7.12 -3.10 9.44
CA VAL A 95 6.63 -2.40 10.64
C VAL A 95 6.34 -3.36 11.79
N ARG A 96 5.92 -4.60 11.51
CA ARG A 96 5.74 -5.65 12.53
C ARG A 96 7.07 -6.16 13.09
N GLU A 97 8.12 -6.19 12.28
CA GLU A 97 9.46 -6.60 12.72
C GLU A 97 10.10 -5.57 13.66
N VAL A 98 9.91 -4.28 13.37
CA VAL A 98 10.61 -3.19 14.09
C VAL A 98 9.80 -2.58 15.25
N THR A 99 8.61 -3.08 15.53
CA THR A 99 7.77 -2.64 16.65
C THR A 99 7.43 -3.81 17.58
N ILE A 100 7.02 -3.52 18.82
CA ILE A 100 6.78 -4.56 19.84
C ILE A 100 5.33 -5.08 19.85
N SER A 101 4.43 -4.49 19.05
CA SER A 101 3.01 -4.86 18.99
C SER A 101 2.37 -4.51 17.64
N ASP A 102 1.30 -5.21 17.26
CA ASP A 102 0.57 -4.93 16.01
C ASP A 102 -0.08 -3.52 16.02
N ILE A 103 -0.45 -3.01 17.20
CA ILE A 103 -0.97 -1.65 17.37
C ILE A 103 0.11 -0.61 17.03
N GLU A 104 1.34 -0.81 17.47
CA GLU A 104 2.45 0.08 17.13
C GLU A 104 2.90 -0.08 15.67
N ALA A 105 2.87 -1.30 15.14
CA ALA A 105 3.10 -1.57 13.73
C ALA A 105 2.12 -0.79 12.86
N PHE A 106 0.83 -0.81 13.23
CA PHE A 106 -0.20 -0.05 12.53
C PHE A 106 0.07 1.47 12.61
N LYS A 107 0.38 2.00 13.80
CA LYS A 107 0.74 3.43 13.96
C LYS A 107 1.98 3.83 13.15
N ALA A 108 2.99 2.96 13.07
CA ALA A 108 4.19 3.20 12.27
C ALA A 108 3.86 3.23 10.77
N PHE A 109 3.02 2.30 10.30
CA PHE A 109 2.51 2.31 8.93
C PHE A 109 1.74 3.60 8.61
N GLU A 110 0.84 4.03 9.51
CA GLU A 110 0.13 5.30 9.35
C GLU A 110 1.07 6.52 9.35
N ALA A 111 2.18 6.47 10.09
CA ALA A 111 3.17 7.53 10.09
C ALA A 111 3.87 7.65 8.74
N PHE A 112 4.21 6.52 8.10
CA PHE A 112 4.75 6.52 6.74
C PHE A 112 3.74 7.06 5.73
N ASP A 113 2.47 6.66 5.81
CA ASP A 113 1.39 7.21 4.97
C ASP A 113 1.28 8.74 5.09
N LYS A 114 1.28 9.26 6.32
CA LYS A 114 1.26 10.71 6.56
C LYS A 114 2.49 11.40 5.98
N GLN A 115 3.66 10.84 6.20
CA GLN A 115 4.91 11.41 5.70
C GLN A 115 4.94 11.44 4.17
N LEU A 116 4.43 10.42 3.49
CA LEU A 116 4.34 10.36 2.04
C LEU A 116 3.47 11.48 1.45
N LYS A 117 2.54 12.04 2.22
CA LYS A 117 1.66 13.15 1.81
C LYS A 117 2.30 14.54 1.92
N ASP A 118 3.44 14.65 2.60
CA ASP A 118 4.16 15.91 2.74
C ASP A 118 4.96 16.26 1.47
N GLN A 119 5.24 17.54 1.28
CA GLN A 119 6.19 17.98 0.24
C GLN A 119 7.56 17.35 0.52
N ASP A 120 8.14 16.69 -0.50
CA ASP A 120 9.37 15.88 -0.38
C ASP A 120 9.27 14.68 0.60
N GLY A 121 8.04 14.28 0.94
CA GLY A 121 7.75 13.19 1.86
C GLY A 121 8.52 11.90 1.59
N PHE A 122 8.58 11.50 0.32
CA PHE A 122 9.38 10.34 -0.11
C PHE A 122 10.87 10.49 0.17
N ALA A 123 11.46 11.66 -0.13
CA ALA A 123 12.88 11.88 0.04
C ALA A 123 13.29 11.72 1.51
N ASN A 124 12.38 12.14 2.41
CA ASN A 124 12.56 12.12 3.85
C ASN A 124 12.23 10.76 4.50
N LEU A 125 11.69 9.80 3.77
CA LEU A 125 11.42 8.46 4.31
C LEU A 125 12.72 7.76 4.74
N ASP A 126 12.59 6.88 5.74
CA ASP A 126 13.62 5.93 6.14
C ASP A 126 14.13 5.16 4.92
N THR A 127 15.45 5.02 4.78
CA THR A 127 16.08 4.34 3.65
C THR A 127 15.59 2.90 3.49
N ARG A 128 15.34 2.19 4.59
CA ARG A 128 14.81 0.81 4.55
C ARG A 128 13.41 0.77 3.95
N VAL A 129 12.59 1.77 4.20
CA VAL A 129 11.25 1.91 3.61
C VAL A 129 11.36 2.19 2.11
N LYS A 130 12.30 3.05 1.70
CA LYS A 130 12.60 3.30 0.27
C LYS A 130 13.15 2.06 -0.44
N ASP A 131 13.96 1.28 0.24
CA ASP A 131 14.55 0.03 -0.27
C ASP A 131 13.46 -1.02 -0.50
N ILE A 132 12.44 -1.10 0.35
CA ILE A 132 11.27 -1.96 0.15
C ILE A 132 10.60 -1.65 -1.19
N PHE A 133 10.22 -0.38 -1.42
CA PHE A 133 9.59 0.03 -2.68
C PHE A 133 10.47 -0.26 -3.90
N SER A 134 11.78 -0.07 -3.76
CA SER A 134 12.73 -0.31 -4.84
C SER A 134 12.89 -1.79 -5.14
N SER A 135 12.87 -2.65 -4.11
CA SER A 135 12.99 -4.11 -4.26
C SER A 135 11.78 -4.75 -4.94
N CYS A 136 10.61 -4.11 -4.84
CA CYS A 136 9.37 -4.60 -5.43
C CYS A 136 9.15 -4.16 -6.89
N GLN A 137 9.96 -3.23 -7.41
CA GLN A 137 9.93 -2.80 -8.81
C GLN A 137 10.73 -3.80 -9.67
N SER A 138 10.08 -4.87 -10.12
CA SER A 138 10.66 -5.89 -11.02
C SER A 138 9.94 -5.95 -12.36
#